data_AF-A0A2D8PH20-F1
#
_entry.id   AF-A0A2D8PH20-F1
#
_cell.length_a   1.000
_cell.length_b   1.000
_cell.length_c   1.000
_cell.angle_alpha   90.00
_cell.angle_beta   90.00
_cell.angle_gamma   90.00
#
_symmetry.space_group_name_H-M   'P 1'
#
loop_
_entity.id
_entity.type
_entity.pdbx_description
1 polymer ?
#
loop_
_entity_poly.entity_id
_entity_poly.type
_entity_poly.pdbx_seq_one_letter_code
_entity_poly.pdbx_strand_id
1 'polypeptide(L)'
;MRHPHRCCSLPRETHARSHHIHPKVGPPPGPQGTKFVSRGSAVATVHIAIPVQDELEYLPACLDALRRQEGVRFVTWLCVNQPEAWQNEPDRRPVCEANQACLHLLAAVTDLDLRIIDRSSPGRGWPPKRSGVGHARKELMDAICAEAGPRDIIVSLDADTLTPPGYLRSLIDSFKRHPAACAIAARYYHPLTDDGAVTRAMLGYEIYLRFYALNLWRIGSPYSFTALGSAIALPVSVYRRVGGLTPRTSGEDFYFLQKLTKHGRVLHWTAAPVAPATRKSWRVPVGTGQAIVAACEGEYSDRYPLYAPELFDRISRTTEAFPELFAGPVETPLDEFLRDKMSTDAPWQPLRDNHTTLDRFVRACHERLDGLRILQYLKAEYREAPTDDRATLIDWLDRYGCQFPGTETEASRVRALLDERVLADLSISELDAIRRVLFQMEDRYRREDDLEG
;
A
#
# COMPACT_ATOMS: atom_id res chain seq x y z
N MET A 1 -65.54 -31.58 23.77
CA MET A 1 -66.37 -32.16 24.86
C MET A 1 -65.73 -33.48 25.30
N ARG A 2 -65.78 -33.79 26.62
CA ARG A 2 -65.65 -35.13 27.27
C ARG A 2 -64.50 -36.08 26.85
N HIS A 3 -63.53 -36.27 27.74
CA HIS A 3 -62.89 -37.59 28.01
C HIS A 3 -63.93 -38.58 28.59
N PRO A 4 -63.81 -39.93 28.43
CA PRO A 4 -62.83 -40.80 29.16
C PRO A 4 -62.32 -42.00 28.27
N HIS A 5 -61.79 -43.18 28.69
CA HIS A 5 -61.57 -43.88 29.98
C HIS A 5 -60.30 -44.80 29.98
N ARG A 6 -59.56 -44.80 31.11
CA ARG A 6 -58.94 -45.92 31.87
C ARG A 6 -58.77 -47.34 31.30
N CYS A 7 -57.57 -47.93 31.49
CA CYS A 7 -57.23 -49.06 32.40
C CYS A 7 -55.75 -49.47 32.21
N CYS A 8 -54.82 -49.44 33.18
CA CYS A 8 -54.70 -50.15 34.48
C CYS A 8 -54.37 -51.66 34.40
N SER A 9 -53.08 -51.99 34.61
CA SER A 9 -52.66 -53.12 35.46
C SER A 9 -51.15 -53.07 35.82
N LEU A 10 -50.87 -53.07 37.11
CA LEU A 10 -49.60 -53.43 37.76
C LEU A 10 -49.97 -54.43 38.88
N PRO A 11 -49.05 -55.31 39.29
CA PRO A 11 -48.73 -55.30 40.72
C PRO A 11 -47.27 -55.65 41.10
N ARG A 12 -46.78 -54.93 42.12
CA ARG A 12 -46.03 -55.38 43.33
C ARG A 12 -44.75 -56.21 43.13
N GLU A 13 -43.57 -55.65 43.45
CA GLU A 13 -42.99 -55.42 44.80
C GLU A 13 -42.41 -56.68 45.46
N THR A 14 -41.09 -56.68 45.70
CA THR A 14 -40.50 -56.85 47.05
C THR A 14 -39.11 -56.21 47.13
N HIS A 15 -38.74 -55.76 48.32
CA HIS A 15 -37.46 -55.12 48.69
C HIS A 15 -36.24 -56.11 48.64
N ALA A 16 -34.97 -55.76 48.89
CA ALA A 16 -34.42 -54.60 49.60
C ALA A 16 -32.90 -54.40 49.37
N ARG A 17 -32.40 -53.15 49.62
CA ARG A 17 -31.05 -52.79 50.12
C ARG A 17 -29.82 -53.16 49.24
N SER A 18 -28.69 -52.44 49.28
CA SER A 18 -28.39 -51.06 49.67
C SER A 18 -26.95 -50.72 49.24
N HIS A 19 -26.74 -49.50 48.72
CA HIS A 19 -25.44 -48.82 48.56
C HIS A 19 -24.32 -49.51 47.74
N HIS A 20 -24.04 -48.96 46.56
CA HIS A 20 -22.74 -48.32 46.32
C HIS A 20 -22.92 -47.09 45.42
N ILE A 21 -22.25 -45.99 45.78
CA ILE A 21 -22.26 -44.75 44.99
C ILE A 21 -21.17 -44.89 43.91
N HIS A 22 -21.57 -45.06 42.65
CA HIS A 22 -20.68 -44.81 41.52
C HIS A 22 -20.87 -43.36 41.04
N PRO A 23 -19.77 -42.59 40.85
CA PRO A 23 -19.86 -41.22 40.38
C PRO A 23 -20.32 -41.16 38.92
N LYS A 24 -21.07 -40.10 38.57
CA LYS A 24 -21.52 -39.84 37.20
C LYS A 24 -20.32 -39.73 36.26
N VAL A 25 -20.30 -40.54 35.21
CA VAL A 25 -19.33 -40.42 34.11
C VAL A 25 -19.63 -39.12 33.35
N GLY A 26 -18.66 -38.21 33.32
CA GLY A 26 -18.73 -36.98 32.52
C GLY A 26 -18.51 -37.25 31.03
N PRO A 27 -18.75 -36.25 30.16
CA PRO A 27 -18.46 -36.37 28.73
C PRO A 27 -16.97 -36.64 28.47
N PRO A 28 -16.61 -37.28 27.34
CA PRO A 28 -15.24 -37.69 27.07
C PRO A 28 -14.29 -36.48 26.98
N PRO A 29 -13.01 -36.64 27.37
CA PRO A 29 -12.04 -35.56 27.28
C PRO A 29 -11.86 -35.13 25.82
N GLY A 30 -11.96 -33.81 25.59
CA GLY A 30 -11.59 -33.21 24.31
C GLY A 30 -10.12 -33.47 23.96
N PRO A 31 -9.72 -33.24 22.70
CA PRO A 31 -8.38 -33.56 22.22
C PRO A 31 -7.32 -32.89 23.10
N GLN A 32 -6.51 -33.71 23.77
CA GLN A 32 -5.46 -33.22 24.66
C GLN A 32 -4.53 -32.33 23.85
N GLY A 33 -4.26 -31.13 24.37
CA GLY A 33 -3.42 -30.15 23.70
C GLY A 33 -2.07 -30.75 23.36
N THR A 34 -1.78 -30.88 22.07
CA THR A 34 -0.42 -31.07 21.59
C THR A 34 0.41 -29.92 22.16
N LYS A 35 1.27 -30.22 23.14
CA LYS A 35 2.32 -29.30 23.54
C LYS A 35 3.07 -28.93 22.28
N PHE A 36 2.88 -27.70 21.80
CA PHE A 36 3.75 -27.10 20.81
C PHE A 36 5.11 -27.01 21.46
N VAL A 37 5.94 -28.04 21.24
CA VAL A 37 7.37 -27.94 21.44
C VAL A 37 7.78 -26.75 20.60
N SER A 38 8.24 -25.69 21.26
CA SER A 38 8.76 -24.50 20.61
C SER A 38 10.06 -24.87 19.90
N ARG A 39 9.93 -25.47 18.70
CA ARG A 39 10.97 -25.41 17.68
C ARG A 39 11.32 -23.93 17.58
N GLY A 40 12.57 -23.60 17.92
CA GLY A 40 13.01 -22.21 18.07
C GLY A 40 12.52 -21.38 16.89
N SER A 41 11.92 -20.23 17.17
CA SER A 41 11.25 -19.42 16.16
C SER A 41 12.22 -19.12 15.01
N ALA A 42 12.09 -19.86 13.92
CA ALA A 42 12.91 -19.65 12.73
C ALA A 42 12.72 -18.18 12.31
N VAL A 43 13.83 -17.44 12.23
CA VAL A 43 13.79 -16.04 11.82
C VAL A 43 13.24 -16.01 10.40
N ALA A 44 12.18 -15.22 10.20
CA ALA A 44 11.56 -15.07 8.88
C ALA A 44 12.61 -14.66 7.85
N THR A 45 12.66 -15.39 6.73
CA THR A 45 13.48 -15.03 5.59
C THR A 45 12.79 -13.91 4.83
N VAL A 46 13.57 -12.97 4.31
CA VAL A 46 13.06 -11.87 3.49
C VAL A 46 13.28 -12.20 2.02
N HIS A 47 12.23 -12.16 1.22
CA HIS A 47 12.26 -12.44 -0.21
C HIS A 47 11.98 -11.14 -0.97
N ILE A 48 12.99 -10.62 -1.65
CA ILE A 48 12.93 -9.32 -2.32
C ILE A 48 12.55 -9.55 -3.77
N ALA A 49 11.45 -8.97 -4.25
CA ALA A 49 11.00 -9.01 -5.63
C ALA A 49 11.41 -7.71 -6.34
N ILE A 50 12.26 -7.81 -7.36
CA ILE A 50 12.78 -6.68 -8.14
C ILE A 50 12.48 -6.89 -9.65
N PRO A 51 11.52 -6.17 -10.24
CA PRO A 51 11.37 -6.13 -11.68
C PRO A 51 12.51 -5.31 -12.30
N VAL A 52 13.11 -5.81 -13.38
CA VAL A 52 14.25 -5.20 -14.07
C VAL A 52 13.90 -5.02 -15.54
N GLN A 53 13.95 -3.79 -16.05
CA GLN A 53 13.75 -3.46 -17.47
C GLN A 53 14.45 -2.12 -17.76
N ASP A 54 15.55 -2.13 -18.51
CA ASP A 54 16.37 -0.95 -18.80
C ASP A 54 16.97 -0.29 -17.54
N GLU A 55 17.77 -1.07 -16.80
CA GLU A 55 18.23 -0.71 -15.44
C GLU A 55 19.74 -0.90 -15.21
N LEU A 56 20.53 -1.07 -16.29
CA LEU A 56 21.96 -1.42 -16.19
C LEU A 56 22.77 -0.40 -15.36
N GLU A 57 22.38 0.87 -15.40
CA GLU A 57 23.01 1.97 -14.65
C GLU A 57 22.71 1.91 -13.14
N TYR A 58 21.49 1.54 -12.74
CA TYR A 58 21.01 1.61 -11.35
C TYR A 58 21.15 0.30 -10.58
N LEU A 59 21.05 -0.83 -11.28
CA LEU A 59 21.10 -2.17 -10.71
C LEU A 59 22.35 -2.43 -9.83
N PRO A 60 23.58 -1.99 -10.19
CA PRO A 60 24.75 -2.16 -9.32
C PRO A 60 24.58 -1.52 -7.94
N ALA A 61 24.12 -0.26 -7.91
CA ALA A 61 23.92 0.48 -6.66
C ALA A 61 22.78 -0.10 -5.81
N CYS A 62 21.74 -0.65 -6.44
CA CYS A 62 20.70 -1.41 -5.76
C CYS A 62 21.27 -2.67 -5.09
N LEU A 63 22.06 -3.47 -5.81
CA LEU A 63 22.72 -4.65 -5.25
C LEU A 63 23.69 -4.29 -4.11
N ASP A 64 24.42 -3.18 -4.20
CA ASP A 64 25.29 -2.68 -3.12
C ASP A 64 24.52 -2.15 -1.91
N ALA A 65 23.27 -1.69 -2.07
CA ALA A 65 22.38 -1.43 -0.95
C ALA A 65 21.89 -2.72 -0.26
N LEU A 66 21.70 -3.81 -1.03
CA LEU A 66 21.36 -5.12 -0.49
C LEU A 66 22.53 -5.80 0.23
N ARG A 67 23.75 -5.71 -0.30
CA ARG A 67 24.99 -6.20 0.35
C ARG A 67 25.20 -5.62 1.76
N ARG A 68 24.74 -4.39 1.97
CA ARG A 68 24.83 -3.68 3.26
C ARG A 68 23.71 -4.02 4.24
N GLN A 69 22.81 -4.97 3.96
CA GLN A 69 21.75 -5.32 4.91
C GLN A 69 22.28 -6.14 6.09
N GLU A 70 22.01 -5.68 7.31
CA GLU A 70 22.61 -6.24 8.52
C GLU A 70 21.66 -7.20 9.28
N GLY A 71 22.20 -8.35 9.72
CA GLY A 71 21.51 -9.22 10.69
C GLY A 71 20.22 -9.88 10.18
N VAL A 72 20.06 -10.03 8.86
CA VAL A 72 18.88 -10.60 8.20
C VAL A 72 19.29 -11.62 7.15
N ARG A 73 18.58 -12.75 7.08
CA ARG A 73 18.65 -13.67 5.94
C ARG A 73 17.66 -13.21 4.88
N PHE A 74 18.14 -13.03 3.65
CA PHE A 74 17.29 -12.68 2.51
C PHE A 74 17.66 -13.45 1.23
N VAL A 75 16.75 -13.46 0.28
CA VAL A 75 16.90 -13.99 -1.09
C VAL A 75 16.37 -12.93 -2.05
N THR A 76 17.14 -12.59 -3.08
CA THR A 76 16.77 -11.55 -4.04
C THR A 76 16.29 -12.18 -5.35
N TRP A 77 15.04 -11.92 -5.70
CA TRP A 77 14.38 -12.41 -6.90
C TRP A 77 14.32 -11.27 -7.92
N LEU A 78 14.87 -11.51 -9.12
CA LEU A 78 14.93 -10.50 -10.19
C LEU A 78 14.26 -11.02 -11.45
N CYS A 79 13.38 -10.22 -12.06
CA CYS A 79 12.77 -10.55 -13.35
C CYS A 79 13.25 -9.55 -14.40
N VAL A 80 14.25 -9.94 -15.19
CA VAL A 80 14.75 -9.13 -16.31
C VAL A 80 13.82 -9.33 -17.49
N ASN A 81 13.12 -8.28 -17.90
CA ASN A 81 11.89 -8.44 -18.68
C ASN A 81 11.67 -7.41 -19.79
N GLN A 82 11.03 -7.86 -20.87
CA GLN A 82 10.54 -7.05 -21.98
C GLN A 82 9.46 -7.80 -22.78
N PRO A 83 8.63 -7.11 -23.60
CA PRO A 83 7.88 -7.74 -24.68
C PRO A 83 8.78 -8.48 -25.68
N GLU A 84 8.42 -9.69 -26.10
CA GLU A 84 9.16 -10.47 -27.10
C GLU A 84 9.27 -9.73 -28.45
N ALA A 85 8.25 -8.94 -28.82
CA ALA A 85 8.24 -8.15 -30.04
C ALA A 85 9.44 -7.17 -30.14
N TRP A 86 9.92 -6.66 -29.00
CA TRP A 86 11.02 -5.69 -28.94
C TRP A 86 12.34 -6.24 -29.50
N GLN A 87 12.52 -7.56 -29.55
CA GLN A 87 13.67 -8.20 -30.22
C GLN A 87 13.80 -7.81 -31.69
N ASN A 88 12.70 -7.43 -32.34
CA ASN A 88 12.63 -7.09 -33.77
C ASN A 88 12.27 -5.61 -34.02
N GLU A 89 12.13 -4.79 -32.97
CA GLU A 89 11.83 -3.36 -33.06
C GLU A 89 13.15 -2.56 -32.96
N PRO A 90 13.61 -1.86 -34.03
CA PRO A 90 14.89 -1.14 -34.01
C PRO A 90 15.02 -0.14 -32.85
N ASP A 91 13.95 0.60 -32.55
CA ASP A 91 13.92 1.62 -31.50
C ASP A 91 13.95 1.01 -30.07
N ARG A 92 13.73 -0.30 -29.94
CA ARG A 92 13.79 -1.04 -28.66
C ARG A 92 15.08 -1.81 -28.49
N ARG A 93 15.93 -1.87 -29.51
CA ARG A 93 17.24 -2.54 -29.47
C ARG A 93 18.10 -2.12 -28.26
N PRO A 94 18.24 -0.82 -27.91
CA PRO A 94 19.05 -0.42 -26.76
C PRO A 94 18.55 -1.01 -25.43
N VAL A 95 17.22 -1.07 -25.24
CA VAL A 95 16.60 -1.67 -24.05
C VAL A 95 16.84 -3.18 -24.00
N CYS A 96 16.77 -3.85 -25.16
CA CYS A 96 17.05 -5.29 -25.25
C CYS A 96 18.52 -5.57 -24.90
N GLU A 97 19.46 -4.79 -25.45
CA GLU A 97 20.90 -4.92 -25.19
C GLU A 97 21.24 -4.60 -23.71
N ALA A 98 20.64 -3.54 -23.13
CA ALA A 98 20.76 -3.21 -21.71
C ALA A 98 20.21 -4.32 -20.79
N ASN A 99 19.09 -4.95 -21.15
CA ASN A 99 18.55 -6.09 -20.41
C ASN A 99 19.45 -7.34 -20.50
N GLN A 100 20.02 -7.66 -21.67
CA GLN A 100 20.98 -8.77 -21.77
C GLN A 100 22.26 -8.48 -20.96
N ALA A 101 22.72 -7.23 -20.94
CA ALA A 101 23.82 -6.81 -20.06
C ALA A 101 23.46 -6.94 -18.56
N CYS A 102 22.21 -6.64 -18.17
CA CYS A 102 21.72 -6.89 -16.80
C CYS A 102 21.78 -8.39 -16.45
N LEU A 103 21.36 -9.29 -17.36
CA LEU A 103 21.46 -10.74 -17.15
C LEU A 103 22.91 -11.20 -16.98
N HIS A 104 23.84 -10.70 -17.81
CA HIS A 104 25.27 -11.00 -17.68
C HIS A 104 25.85 -10.50 -16.35
N LEU A 105 25.48 -9.29 -15.92
CA LEU A 105 25.89 -8.73 -14.64
C LEU A 105 25.38 -9.59 -13.47
N LEU A 106 24.10 -9.94 -13.47
CA LEU A 106 23.48 -10.74 -12.42
C LEU A 106 24.06 -12.17 -12.35
N ALA A 107 24.42 -12.77 -13.48
CA ALA A 107 25.08 -14.07 -13.53
C ALA A 107 26.51 -14.06 -12.95
N ALA A 108 27.17 -12.90 -12.88
CA ALA A 108 28.49 -12.73 -12.28
C ALA A 108 28.45 -12.47 -10.76
N VAL A 109 27.27 -12.21 -10.17
CA VAL A 109 27.11 -12.00 -8.72
C VAL A 109 27.11 -13.34 -8.00
N THR A 110 28.07 -13.54 -7.10
CA THR A 110 28.26 -14.79 -6.33
C THR A 110 28.13 -14.61 -4.82
N ASP A 111 28.01 -13.37 -4.35
CA ASP A 111 27.97 -12.98 -2.94
C ASP A 111 26.56 -12.68 -2.39
N LEU A 112 25.53 -12.82 -3.23
CA LEU A 112 24.11 -12.72 -2.88
C LEU A 112 23.33 -13.96 -3.36
N ASP A 113 22.33 -14.43 -2.61
CA ASP A 113 21.40 -15.49 -3.07
C ASP A 113 20.41 -14.88 -4.07
N LEU A 114 20.78 -14.94 -5.36
CA LEU A 114 19.99 -14.41 -6.46
C LEU A 114 19.14 -15.50 -7.14
N ARG A 115 17.88 -15.18 -7.42
CA ARG A 115 16.94 -16.00 -8.20
C ARG A 115 16.48 -15.19 -9.42
N ILE A 116 17.06 -15.52 -10.58
CA ILE A 116 16.86 -14.77 -11.81
C ILE A 116 15.77 -15.45 -12.64
N ILE A 117 14.72 -14.70 -12.95
CA ILE A 117 13.69 -15.05 -13.92
C ILE A 117 13.98 -14.27 -15.20
N ASP A 118 14.29 -14.99 -16.27
CA ASP A 118 14.57 -14.41 -17.58
C ASP A 118 13.29 -14.33 -18.42
N ARG A 119 12.83 -13.09 -18.63
CA ARG A 119 11.77 -12.67 -19.53
C ARG A 119 12.30 -11.68 -20.58
N SER A 120 13.57 -11.81 -20.94
CA SER A 120 14.25 -10.90 -21.86
C SER A 120 14.94 -11.59 -23.03
N SER A 121 15.66 -12.69 -22.82
CA SER A 121 16.39 -13.33 -23.91
C SER A 121 15.45 -13.87 -25.01
N PRO A 122 15.91 -13.99 -26.27
CA PRO A 122 15.06 -14.36 -27.40
C PRO A 122 14.25 -15.65 -27.16
N GLY A 123 12.95 -15.59 -27.45
CA GLY A 123 12.00 -16.69 -27.20
C GLY A 123 11.51 -16.82 -25.75
N ARG A 124 11.94 -15.95 -24.82
CA ARG A 124 11.51 -15.94 -23.41
C ARG A 124 10.73 -14.68 -23.01
N GLY A 125 10.73 -13.66 -23.86
CA GLY A 125 10.05 -12.39 -23.64
C GLY A 125 8.54 -12.52 -23.45
N TRP A 126 7.94 -11.45 -22.94
CA TRP A 126 6.50 -11.41 -22.69
C TRP A 126 5.69 -11.39 -24.00
N PRO A 127 4.61 -12.17 -24.13
CA PRO A 127 3.67 -11.98 -25.23
C PRO A 127 2.93 -10.63 -25.07
N PRO A 128 2.44 -10.00 -26.15
CA PRO A 128 1.98 -8.60 -26.17
C PRO A 128 0.88 -8.19 -25.17
N LYS A 129 0.21 -9.15 -24.52
CA LYS A 129 -0.85 -8.91 -23.52
C LYS A 129 -0.45 -9.32 -22.09
N ARG A 130 0.83 -9.59 -21.83
CA ARG A 130 1.35 -10.00 -20.51
C ARG A 130 2.68 -9.33 -20.13
N SER A 131 2.91 -8.12 -20.62
CA SER A 131 4.18 -7.38 -20.41
C SER A 131 4.05 -6.25 -19.39
N GLY A 132 5.20 -5.75 -18.92
CA GLY A 132 5.30 -4.58 -18.06
C GLY A 132 5.42 -4.90 -16.57
N VAL A 133 5.69 -3.86 -15.77
CA VAL A 133 6.10 -3.98 -14.35
C VAL A 133 5.13 -4.81 -13.51
N GLY A 134 3.81 -4.66 -13.69
CA GLY A 134 2.83 -5.45 -12.95
C GLY A 134 2.82 -6.94 -13.27
N HIS A 135 3.22 -7.35 -14.48
CA HIS A 135 3.41 -8.76 -14.82
C HIS A 135 4.72 -9.32 -14.24
N ALA A 136 5.82 -8.57 -14.34
CA ALA A 136 7.10 -8.94 -13.74
C ALA A 136 7.01 -9.07 -12.21
N ARG A 137 6.43 -8.07 -11.54
CA ARG A 137 6.22 -8.08 -10.08
C ARG A 137 5.29 -9.21 -9.65
N LYS A 138 4.24 -9.52 -10.43
CA LYS A 138 3.40 -10.70 -10.18
C LYS A 138 4.20 -12.00 -10.27
N GLU A 139 4.95 -12.22 -11.35
CA GLU A 139 5.69 -13.47 -11.56
C GLU A 139 6.71 -13.71 -10.44
N LEU A 140 7.40 -12.64 -10.01
CA LEU A 140 8.31 -12.67 -8.86
C LEU A 140 7.60 -13.06 -7.56
N MET A 141 6.51 -12.38 -7.22
CA MET A 141 5.78 -12.65 -5.97
C MET A 141 5.09 -14.01 -5.97
N ASP A 142 4.63 -14.49 -7.13
CA ASP A 142 4.08 -15.85 -7.30
C ASP A 142 5.18 -16.92 -7.13
N ALA A 143 6.37 -16.70 -7.69
CA ALA A 143 7.51 -17.61 -7.54
C ALA A 143 7.99 -17.67 -6.07
N ILE A 144 8.14 -16.52 -5.41
CA ILE A 144 8.39 -16.44 -3.97
C ILE A 144 7.30 -17.18 -3.19
N CYS A 145 6.03 -16.97 -3.54
CA CYS A 145 4.89 -17.63 -2.89
C CYS A 145 4.89 -19.15 -3.07
N ALA A 146 5.52 -19.70 -4.11
CA ALA A 146 5.65 -21.15 -4.31
C ALA A 146 6.71 -21.78 -3.39
N GLU A 147 7.82 -21.10 -3.14
CA GLU A 147 8.97 -21.65 -2.38
C GLU A 147 9.00 -21.23 -0.89
N ALA A 148 8.54 -20.02 -0.55
CA ALA A 148 8.73 -19.43 0.77
C ALA A 148 7.73 -19.95 1.83
N GLY A 149 8.16 -19.92 3.10
CA GLY A 149 7.33 -20.25 4.25
C GLY A 149 6.22 -19.21 4.48
N PRO A 150 5.08 -19.57 5.10
CA PRO A 150 3.95 -18.65 5.30
C PRO A 150 4.26 -17.45 6.23
N ARG A 151 5.35 -17.52 7.00
CA ARG A 151 5.83 -16.46 7.89
C ARG A 151 6.98 -15.64 7.30
N ASP A 152 7.52 -16.04 6.15
CA ASP A 152 8.52 -15.26 5.43
C ASP A 152 7.87 -14.00 4.84
N ILE A 153 8.69 -12.99 4.54
CA ILE A 153 8.24 -11.66 4.14
C ILE A 153 8.60 -11.44 2.67
N ILE A 154 7.61 -11.07 1.86
CA ILE A 154 7.81 -10.53 0.51
C ILE A 154 8.09 -9.03 0.65
N VAL A 155 9.12 -8.52 -0.02
CA VAL A 155 9.43 -7.09 -0.14
C VAL A 155 9.48 -6.73 -1.62
N SER A 156 8.70 -5.75 -2.03
CA SER A 156 8.70 -5.19 -3.37
C SER A 156 9.64 -4.00 -3.41
N LEU A 157 10.70 -4.08 -4.22
CA LEU A 157 11.58 -2.97 -4.57
C LEU A 157 11.59 -2.82 -6.09
N ASP A 158 12.02 -1.65 -6.59
CA ASP A 158 12.36 -1.48 -8.00
C ASP A 158 13.90 -1.41 -8.13
N ALA A 159 14.43 -1.72 -9.31
CA ALA A 159 15.89 -1.89 -9.52
C ALA A 159 16.72 -0.60 -9.37
N ASP A 160 16.05 0.55 -9.28
CA ASP A 160 16.62 1.87 -9.03
C ASP A 160 16.34 2.39 -7.61
N THR A 161 15.91 1.51 -6.69
CA THR A 161 15.64 1.85 -5.30
C THR A 161 16.79 1.48 -4.37
N LEU A 162 17.33 2.47 -3.67
CA LEU A 162 18.31 2.29 -2.62
C LEU A 162 17.63 2.07 -1.26
N THR A 163 18.22 1.19 -0.44
CA THR A 163 17.74 0.89 0.91
C THR A 163 18.84 1.10 1.95
N PRO A 164 18.53 1.65 3.13
CA PRO A 164 19.51 1.81 4.21
C PRO A 164 19.85 0.46 4.88
N PRO A 165 21.04 0.27 5.49
CA PRO A 165 21.52 -1.01 6.04
C PRO A 165 20.57 -1.77 7.00
N GLY A 166 19.76 -1.03 7.78
CA GLY A 166 18.79 -1.61 8.70
C GLY A 166 17.38 -1.84 8.12
N TYR A 167 17.16 -1.62 6.82
CA TYR A 167 15.83 -1.59 6.22
C TYR A 167 15.08 -2.93 6.37
N LEU A 168 15.63 -4.02 5.85
CA LEU A 168 14.97 -5.34 5.91
C LEU A 168 14.75 -5.80 7.36
N ARG A 169 15.67 -5.43 8.26
CA ARG A 169 15.56 -5.72 9.69
C ARG A 169 14.39 -4.97 10.32
N SER A 170 14.19 -3.71 9.96
CA SER A 170 13.08 -2.90 10.45
C SER A 170 11.71 -3.46 10.04
N LEU A 171 11.59 -4.05 8.85
CA LEU A 171 10.36 -4.72 8.38
C LEU A 171 10.03 -5.96 9.24
N ILE A 172 11.03 -6.81 9.50
CA ILE A 172 10.89 -7.98 10.39
C ILE A 172 10.41 -7.53 11.78
N ASP A 173 11.03 -6.49 12.33
CA ASP A 173 10.70 -6.02 13.69
C ASP A 173 9.36 -5.27 13.75
N SER A 174 8.90 -4.64 12.67
CA SER A 174 7.50 -4.17 12.54
C SER A 174 6.50 -5.33 12.58
N PHE A 175 6.67 -6.39 11.77
CA PHE A 175 5.75 -7.54 11.82
C PHE A 175 5.81 -8.34 13.13
N LYS A 176 6.93 -8.29 13.87
CA LYS A 176 7.00 -8.85 15.24
C LYS A 176 6.24 -8.01 16.27
N ARG A 177 6.33 -6.68 16.18
CA ARG A 177 5.58 -5.76 17.05
C ARG A 177 4.08 -5.83 16.78
N HIS A 178 3.71 -6.02 15.51
CA HIS A 178 2.33 -6.00 15.03
C HIS A 178 1.96 -7.30 14.27
N PRO A 179 1.82 -8.46 14.94
CA PRO A 179 1.60 -9.75 14.27
C PRO A 179 0.30 -9.88 13.47
N ALA A 180 -0.65 -8.95 13.68
CA ALA A 180 -1.92 -8.88 12.96
C ALA A 180 -1.84 -8.05 11.66
N ALA A 181 -0.77 -7.27 11.45
CA ALA A 181 -0.60 -6.44 10.26
C ALA A 181 -0.56 -7.29 8.99
N CYS A 182 -1.24 -6.81 7.95
CA CYS A 182 -1.30 -7.49 6.66
C CYS A 182 -0.12 -7.09 5.75
N ALA A 183 0.37 -5.86 5.86
CA ALA A 183 1.44 -5.31 5.04
C ALA A 183 2.09 -4.08 5.71
N ILE A 184 3.15 -3.58 5.09
CA ILE A 184 3.80 -2.30 5.37
C ILE A 184 3.84 -1.51 4.05
N ALA A 185 3.31 -0.29 4.05
CA ALA A 185 3.51 0.74 3.03
C ALA A 185 4.64 1.67 3.51
N ALA A 186 5.88 1.29 3.21
CA ALA A 186 7.08 1.89 3.77
C ALA A 186 7.24 3.38 3.44
N ARG A 187 8.03 4.07 4.24
CA ARG A 187 8.41 5.47 3.97
C ARG A 187 9.31 5.54 2.75
N TYR A 188 9.21 6.63 2.00
CA TYR A 188 10.04 6.90 0.82
C TYR A 188 10.56 8.34 0.86
N TYR A 189 11.73 8.56 0.25
CA TYR A 189 12.31 9.89 0.09
C TYR A 189 13.25 9.90 -1.12
N HIS A 190 12.85 10.55 -2.21
CA HIS A 190 13.64 10.56 -3.44
C HIS A 190 14.87 11.48 -3.29
N PRO A 191 16.05 11.07 -3.81
CA PRO A 191 17.27 11.88 -3.79
C PRO A 191 17.16 13.06 -4.75
N LEU A 192 17.88 14.15 -4.49
CA LEU A 192 18.02 15.24 -5.45
C LEU A 192 19.09 14.89 -6.50
N THR A 193 19.04 15.55 -7.65
CA THR A 193 19.98 15.39 -8.77
C THR A 193 20.57 16.72 -9.20
N ASP A 194 21.67 16.68 -9.95
CA ASP A 194 22.31 17.87 -10.51
C ASP A 194 21.50 18.50 -11.67
N ASP A 195 20.54 17.76 -12.25
CA ASP A 195 19.57 18.31 -13.20
C ASP A 195 18.49 19.10 -12.43
N GLY A 196 18.58 20.43 -12.48
CA GLY A 196 17.66 21.32 -11.79
C GLY A 196 16.20 21.24 -12.25
N ALA A 197 15.93 20.82 -13.50
CA ALA A 197 14.56 20.68 -14.01
C ALA A 197 13.93 19.37 -13.49
N VAL A 198 14.69 18.27 -13.55
CA VAL A 198 14.27 16.96 -12.99
C VAL A 198 14.14 17.04 -11.47
N THR A 199 15.05 17.74 -10.78
CA THR A 199 14.97 17.99 -9.34
C THR A 199 13.74 18.82 -8.97
N ARG A 200 13.48 19.94 -9.66
CA ARG A 200 12.25 20.73 -9.44
C ARG A 200 10.99 19.89 -9.62
N ALA A 201 10.93 19.09 -10.69
CA ALA A 201 9.82 18.21 -10.98
C ALA A 201 9.57 17.18 -9.86
N MET A 202 10.63 16.53 -9.36
CA MET A 202 10.53 15.58 -8.24
C MET A 202 10.08 16.27 -6.94
N LEU A 203 10.60 17.47 -6.64
CA LEU A 203 10.18 18.23 -5.46
C LEU A 203 8.68 18.55 -5.50
N GLY A 204 8.17 19.04 -6.65
CA GLY A 204 6.74 19.25 -6.86
C GLY A 204 5.92 17.96 -6.68
N TYR A 205 6.40 16.84 -7.21
CA TYR A 205 5.72 15.55 -7.11
C TYR A 205 5.67 15.00 -5.69
N GLU A 206 6.75 15.11 -4.92
CA GLU A 206 6.68 14.77 -3.49
C GLU A 206 5.76 15.72 -2.71
N ILE A 207 5.76 17.03 -3.00
CA ILE A 207 4.82 17.96 -2.35
C ILE A 207 3.37 17.53 -2.59
N TYR A 208 3.00 17.21 -3.84
CA TYR A 208 1.68 16.66 -4.18
C TYR A 208 1.35 15.38 -3.39
N LEU A 209 2.23 14.37 -3.45
CA LEU A 209 1.99 13.08 -2.81
C LEU A 209 1.85 13.21 -1.29
N ARG A 210 2.69 14.03 -0.65
CA ARG A 210 2.68 14.23 0.80
C ARG A 210 1.48 15.06 1.25
N PHE A 211 1.13 16.11 0.51
CA PHE A 211 -0.07 16.92 0.79
C PHE A 211 -1.37 16.09 0.67
N TYR A 212 -1.44 15.23 -0.34
CA TYR A 212 -2.54 14.27 -0.50
C TYR A 212 -2.60 13.27 0.68
N ALA A 213 -1.47 12.66 1.04
CA ALA A 213 -1.38 11.72 2.16
C ALA A 213 -1.74 12.37 3.50
N LEU A 214 -1.22 13.57 3.79
CA LEU A 214 -1.52 14.36 5.00
C LEU A 214 -3.02 14.61 5.17
N ASN A 215 -3.73 14.94 4.09
CA ASN A 215 -5.17 15.14 4.16
C ASN A 215 -5.97 13.83 4.31
N LEU A 216 -5.49 12.70 3.77
CA LEU A 216 -6.10 11.39 4.04
C LEU A 216 -5.93 10.98 5.51
N TRP A 217 -4.74 11.20 6.08
CA TRP A 217 -4.47 10.95 7.50
C TRP A 217 -5.34 11.81 8.41
N ARG A 218 -5.42 13.11 8.11
CA ARG A 218 -6.23 14.10 8.84
C ARG A 218 -7.71 13.72 8.98
N ILE A 219 -8.26 12.99 8.01
CA ILE A 219 -9.67 12.52 8.02
C ILE A 219 -9.82 11.05 8.43
N GLY A 220 -8.77 10.42 8.99
CA GLY A 220 -8.81 9.03 9.44
C GLY A 220 -9.07 8.02 8.32
N SER A 221 -8.70 8.32 7.07
CA SER A 221 -8.99 7.43 5.95
C SER A 221 -8.20 6.11 6.08
N PRO A 222 -8.85 4.94 5.95
CA PRO A 222 -8.13 3.66 5.96
C PRO A 222 -7.22 3.48 4.72
N TYR A 223 -7.34 4.36 3.72
CA TYR A 223 -6.54 4.35 2.50
C TYR A 223 -5.38 5.37 2.52
N SER A 224 -4.90 5.77 3.70
CA SER A 224 -3.81 6.74 3.92
C SER A 224 -2.41 6.21 3.58
N PHE A 225 -2.25 5.59 2.41
CA PHE A 225 -0.97 5.14 1.89
C PHE A 225 -0.58 5.94 0.63
N THR A 226 0.71 6.20 0.47
CA THR A 226 1.27 6.56 -0.83
C THR A 226 1.48 5.29 -1.63
N ALA A 227 0.91 5.22 -2.83
CA ALA A 227 1.16 4.10 -3.74
C ALA A 227 2.53 4.24 -4.39
N LEU A 228 3.46 3.38 -3.97
CA LEU A 228 4.80 3.30 -4.52
C LEU A 228 5.25 1.84 -4.53
N GLY A 229 5.33 1.24 -5.71
CA GLY A 229 5.64 -0.18 -5.91
C GLY A 229 6.96 -0.66 -5.30
N SER A 230 7.92 0.25 -5.08
CA SER A 230 9.21 -0.03 -4.43
C SER A 230 9.22 0.11 -2.89
N ALA A 231 8.06 0.33 -2.27
CA ALA A 231 7.90 0.56 -0.84
C ALA A 231 6.82 -0.34 -0.21
N ILE A 232 6.65 -1.58 -0.68
CA ILE A 232 5.63 -2.51 -0.17
C ILE A 232 6.28 -3.74 0.44
N ALA A 233 5.90 -4.13 1.66
CA ALA A 233 6.28 -5.41 2.25
C ALA A 233 5.06 -6.13 2.85
N LEU A 234 5.02 -7.46 2.81
CA LEU A 234 3.94 -8.27 3.39
C LEU A 234 4.36 -9.71 3.69
N PRO A 235 3.74 -10.39 4.68
CA PRO A 235 3.95 -11.82 4.88
C PRO A 235 3.43 -12.64 3.69
N VAL A 236 4.12 -13.72 3.34
CA VAL A 236 3.71 -14.67 2.28
C VAL A 236 2.30 -15.23 2.54
N SER A 237 1.92 -15.46 3.80
CA SER A 237 0.56 -15.87 4.18
C SER A 237 -0.51 -14.81 3.91
N VAL A 238 -0.17 -13.52 3.83
CA VAL A 238 -1.11 -12.48 3.38
C VAL A 238 -1.23 -12.50 1.87
N TYR A 239 -0.11 -12.56 1.13
CA TYR A 239 -0.10 -12.68 -0.33
C TYR A 239 -1.00 -13.85 -0.79
N ARG A 240 -0.85 -15.02 -0.14
CA ARG A 240 -1.72 -16.20 -0.37
C ARG A 240 -3.20 -15.90 -0.08
N ARG A 241 -3.52 -15.30 1.07
CA ARG A 241 -4.91 -15.02 1.49
C ARG A 241 -5.63 -14.03 0.58
N VAL A 242 -4.93 -13.00 0.07
CA VAL A 242 -5.53 -12.05 -0.86
C VAL A 242 -5.58 -12.58 -2.31
N GLY A 243 -5.01 -13.76 -2.60
CA GLY A 243 -4.93 -14.28 -3.97
C GLY A 243 -3.94 -13.51 -4.85
N GLY A 244 -2.83 -13.05 -4.24
CA GLY A 244 -1.70 -12.40 -4.90
C GLY A 244 -1.98 -11.02 -5.51
N LEU A 245 -1.02 -10.54 -6.30
CA LEU A 245 -1.12 -9.29 -7.05
C LEU A 245 -1.89 -9.51 -8.37
N THR A 246 -2.75 -8.56 -8.73
CA THR A 246 -3.44 -8.51 -10.03
C THR A 246 -2.64 -7.59 -10.97
N PRO A 247 -2.12 -8.09 -12.11
CA PRO A 247 -1.27 -7.28 -12.97
C PRO A 247 -2.09 -6.20 -13.68
N ARG A 248 -1.51 -5.01 -13.82
CA ARG A 248 -2.06 -3.87 -14.57
C ARG A 248 -0.92 -3.24 -15.38
N THR A 249 -1.29 -2.46 -16.39
CA THR A 249 -0.34 -1.65 -17.20
C THR A 249 0.26 -0.49 -16.39
N SER A 250 -0.45 -0.02 -15.36
CA SER A 250 0.00 0.99 -14.39
C SER A 250 -0.86 0.96 -13.13
N GLY A 251 -0.32 1.46 -12.01
CA GLY A 251 -1.04 1.61 -10.74
C GLY A 251 -1.36 0.28 -10.05
N GLU A 252 -0.69 -0.82 -10.44
CA GLU A 252 -0.85 -2.13 -9.82
C GLU A 252 -0.50 -2.11 -8.32
N ASP A 253 0.43 -1.25 -7.92
CA ASP A 253 0.82 -0.97 -6.55
C ASP A 253 -0.31 -0.33 -5.74
N PHE A 254 -0.97 0.69 -6.29
CA PHE A 254 -2.16 1.31 -5.71
C PHE A 254 -3.31 0.30 -5.54
N TYR A 255 -3.62 -0.48 -6.59
CA TYR A 255 -4.65 -1.53 -6.49
C TYR A 255 -4.26 -2.62 -5.49
N PHE A 256 -2.98 -2.95 -5.37
CA PHE A 256 -2.50 -3.98 -4.44
C PHE A 256 -2.53 -3.50 -2.99
N LEU A 257 -2.06 -2.28 -2.69
CA LEU A 257 -2.19 -1.67 -1.37
C LEU A 257 -3.66 -1.50 -0.97
N GLN A 258 -4.52 -1.03 -1.87
CA GLN A 258 -5.96 -0.95 -1.60
C GLN A 258 -6.57 -2.33 -1.29
N LYS A 259 -6.13 -3.39 -1.98
CA LYS A 259 -6.54 -4.79 -1.72
C LYS A 259 -6.03 -5.29 -0.36
N LEU A 260 -4.85 -4.85 0.07
CA LEU A 260 -4.27 -5.16 1.38
C LEU A 260 -5.01 -4.44 2.52
N THR A 261 -5.27 -3.14 2.39
CA THR A 261 -6.13 -2.35 3.30
C THR A 261 -7.51 -2.99 3.47
N LYS A 262 -8.15 -3.41 2.37
CA LYS A 262 -9.45 -4.10 2.41
C LYS A 262 -9.38 -5.49 3.05
N HIS A 263 -8.20 -6.09 3.18
CA HIS A 263 -7.99 -7.37 3.86
C HIS A 263 -7.70 -7.21 5.35
N GLY A 264 -6.97 -6.16 5.75
CA GLY A 264 -6.64 -5.83 7.13
C GLY A 264 -5.67 -4.66 7.25
N ARG A 265 -5.21 -4.36 8.47
CA ARG A 265 -4.34 -3.20 8.76
C ARG A 265 -3.03 -3.25 7.98
N VAL A 266 -2.77 -2.19 7.22
CA VAL A 266 -1.46 -1.86 6.65
C VAL A 266 -0.73 -0.99 7.67
N LEU A 267 0.57 -1.20 7.86
CA LEU A 267 1.44 -0.33 8.66
C LEU A 267 2.13 0.68 7.76
N HIS A 268 2.50 1.82 8.31
CA HIS A 268 3.03 2.95 7.56
C HIS A 268 4.41 3.43 8.08
N TRP A 269 4.90 2.90 9.21
CA TRP A 269 6.22 3.24 9.75
C TRP A 269 7.34 2.25 9.38
N THR A 270 8.43 2.79 8.86
CA THR A 270 9.76 2.15 8.79
C THR A 270 10.80 3.04 9.45
N ALA A 271 11.87 2.48 10.03
CA ALA A 271 12.85 3.28 10.78
C ALA A 271 13.55 4.34 9.90
N ALA A 272 13.79 4.00 8.63
CA ALA A 272 14.29 4.89 7.60
C ALA A 272 13.50 4.67 6.28
N PRO A 273 13.43 5.69 5.40
CA PRO A 273 12.78 5.57 4.10
C PRO A 273 13.63 4.77 3.12
N VAL A 274 12.98 4.20 2.10
CA VAL A 274 13.63 3.80 0.84
C VAL A 274 13.85 5.03 -0.05
N ALA A 275 14.84 4.98 -0.93
CA ALA A 275 15.16 6.07 -1.85
C ALA A 275 15.12 5.57 -3.31
N PRO A 276 13.95 5.62 -3.98
CA PRO A 276 13.84 5.37 -5.42
C PRO A 276 14.55 6.49 -6.20
N ALA A 277 15.12 6.17 -7.36
CA ALA A 277 15.84 7.14 -8.16
C ALA A 277 14.94 8.27 -8.73
N THR A 278 15.52 9.46 -8.82
CA THR A 278 14.89 10.64 -9.41
C THR A 278 15.27 10.75 -10.89
N ARG A 279 14.41 10.25 -11.78
CA ARG A 279 14.66 10.24 -13.24
C ARG A 279 13.38 10.24 -14.07
N LYS A 280 13.48 10.74 -15.31
CA LYS A 280 12.45 10.56 -16.35
C LYS A 280 12.33 9.08 -16.71
N SER A 281 11.12 8.59 -16.97
CA SER A 281 10.94 7.20 -17.44
C SER A 281 9.65 7.03 -18.24
N TRP A 282 9.77 6.52 -19.47
CA TRP A 282 8.66 6.26 -20.38
C TRP A 282 8.14 4.80 -20.34
N ARG A 283 8.57 4.01 -19.36
CA ARG A 283 8.32 2.55 -19.28
C ARG A 283 6.86 2.18 -18.98
N VAL A 284 6.12 3.08 -18.34
CA VAL A 284 4.71 2.94 -17.95
C VAL A 284 3.96 4.24 -18.27
N PRO A 285 2.62 4.24 -18.46
CA PRO A 285 1.86 5.46 -18.76
C PRO A 285 1.58 6.34 -17.53
N VAL A 286 1.72 5.82 -16.31
CA VAL A 286 1.54 6.55 -15.04
C VAL A 286 2.57 6.04 -14.03
N GLY A 287 3.18 6.95 -13.28
CA GLY A 287 4.18 6.68 -12.23
C GLY A 287 5.17 7.84 -12.08
N THR A 288 6.09 7.75 -11.11
CA THR A 288 7.06 8.80 -10.77
C THR A 288 7.82 9.35 -11.99
N GLY A 289 8.34 8.46 -12.84
CA GLY A 289 9.07 8.88 -14.05
C GLY A 289 8.23 9.63 -15.08
N GLN A 290 6.92 9.35 -15.15
CA GLN A 290 5.97 10.09 -16.00
C GLN A 290 5.53 11.42 -15.36
N ALA A 291 5.48 11.49 -14.02
CA ALA A 291 5.27 12.76 -13.33
C ALA A 291 6.41 13.74 -13.62
N ILE A 292 7.66 13.27 -13.62
CA ILE A 292 8.82 14.07 -14.00
C ILE A 292 8.76 14.49 -15.48
N VAL A 293 8.39 13.59 -16.40
CA VAL A 293 8.24 13.92 -17.83
C VAL A 293 7.21 15.02 -18.03
N ALA A 294 5.98 14.83 -17.53
CA ALA A 294 4.92 15.84 -17.61
C ALA A 294 5.31 17.18 -16.96
N ALA A 295 6.06 17.15 -15.85
CA ALA A 295 6.57 18.36 -15.22
C ALA A 295 7.56 19.13 -16.09
N CYS A 296 8.50 18.43 -16.73
CA CYS A 296 9.45 19.04 -17.66
C CYS A 296 8.80 19.52 -18.97
N GLU A 297 7.64 18.97 -19.33
CA GLU A 297 6.86 19.33 -20.53
C GLU A 297 5.82 20.43 -20.26
N GLY A 298 5.65 20.86 -19.00
CA GLY A 298 4.72 21.93 -18.60
C GLY A 298 3.30 21.48 -18.25
N GLU A 299 3.01 20.18 -18.31
CA GLU A 299 1.69 19.59 -18.02
C GLU A 299 1.50 19.19 -16.53
N TYR A 300 2.17 19.89 -15.62
CA TYR A 300 2.27 19.45 -14.22
C TYR A 300 0.97 19.64 -13.41
N SER A 301 0.51 20.89 -13.30
CA SER A 301 -0.55 21.29 -12.37
C SER A 301 -1.90 20.66 -12.69
N ASP A 302 -2.19 20.39 -13.96
CA ASP A 302 -3.43 19.70 -14.37
C ASP A 302 -3.44 18.21 -13.96
N ARG A 303 -2.26 17.60 -13.79
CA ARG A 303 -2.11 16.17 -13.46
C ARG A 303 -1.95 15.92 -11.96
N TYR A 304 -1.30 16.84 -11.23
CA TYR A 304 -0.91 16.68 -9.82
C TYR A 304 -1.19 17.93 -8.94
N PRO A 305 -2.43 18.43 -8.90
CA PRO A 305 -2.78 19.63 -8.12
C PRO A 305 -2.91 19.36 -6.62
N LEU A 306 -2.75 20.39 -5.80
CA LEU A 306 -3.10 20.37 -4.38
C LEU A 306 -4.62 20.56 -4.25
N TYR A 307 -5.32 19.50 -3.84
CA TYR A 307 -6.78 19.53 -3.65
C TYR A 307 -7.17 20.28 -2.37
N ALA A 308 -8.15 21.19 -2.46
CA ALA A 308 -8.63 21.96 -1.30
C ALA A 308 -9.01 21.08 -0.08
N PRO A 309 -8.61 21.45 1.15
CA PRO A 309 -8.86 20.63 2.34
C PRO A 309 -10.35 20.39 2.63
N GLU A 310 -11.22 21.32 2.23
CA GLU A 310 -12.69 21.22 2.28
C GLU A 310 -13.23 19.96 1.60
N LEU A 311 -12.58 19.51 0.51
CA LEU A 311 -13.00 18.33 -0.23
C LEU A 311 -12.77 17.08 0.61
N PHE A 312 -11.68 17.04 1.37
CA PHE A 312 -11.42 15.99 2.36
C PHE A 312 -12.39 16.10 3.55
N ASP A 313 -12.77 17.31 3.98
CA ASP A 313 -13.78 17.47 5.04
C ASP A 313 -15.17 16.95 4.61
N ARG A 314 -15.53 17.10 3.32
CA ARG A 314 -16.73 16.47 2.73
C ARG A 314 -16.65 14.94 2.75
N ILE A 315 -15.46 14.37 2.50
CA ILE A 315 -15.22 12.92 2.66
C ILE A 315 -15.37 12.50 4.13
N SER A 316 -14.75 13.23 5.07
CA SER A 316 -14.82 12.94 6.52
C SER A 316 -16.27 12.88 7.01
N ARG A 317 -17.06 13.94 6.74
CA ARG A 317 -18.50 13.99 7.06
C ARG A 317 -19.31 12.87 6.43
N THR A 318 -18.92 12.40 5.24
CA THR A 318 -19.56 11.25 4.58
C THR A 318 -19.23 9.95 5.31
N THR A 319 -17.98 9.74 5.72
CA THR A 319 -17.56 8.54 6.46
C THR A 319 -18.11 8.51 7.89
N GLU A 320 -18.20 9.67 8.55
CA GLU A 320 -18.80 9.84 9.88
C GLU A 320 -20.29 9.46 9.89
N ALA A 321 -21.00 9.67 8.78
CA ALA A 321 -22.41 9.29 8.62
C ALA A 321 -22.63 7.78 8.37
N PHE A 322 -21.58 6.97 8.18
CA PHE A 322 -21.74 5.54 7.89
C PHE A 322 -22.50 4.75 8.97
N PRO A 323 -22.36 5.00 10.29
CA PRO A 323 -23.17 4.32 11.29
C PRO A 323 -24.67 4.69 11.24
N GLU A 324 -25.00 5.94 10.92
CA GLU A 324 -26.39 6.41 10.81
C GLU A 324 -27.05 5.89 9.53
N LEU A 325 -26.29 5.82 8.43
CA LEU A 325 -26.69 5.21 7.16
C LEU A 325 -27.09 3.73 7.26
N PHE A 326 -26.74 3.04 8.35
CA PHE A 326 -27.22 1.69 8.65
C PHE A 326 -28.68 1.70 9.15
N ALA A 327 -29.05 2.70 9.95
CA ALA A 327 -30.38 2.83 10.54
C ALA A 327 -31.43 3.36 9.55
N GLY A 328 -31.02 4.15 8.55
CA GLY A 328 -31.92 4.69 7.54
C GLY A 328 -31.20 5.45 6.42
N PRO A 329 -31.94 6.01 5.44
CA PRO A 329 -31.39 6.97 4.49
C PRO A 329 -31.06 8.28 5.19
N VAL A 330 -29.80 8.71 5.08
CA VAL A 330 -29.28 10.02 5.49
C VAL A 330 -28.53 10.58 4.27
N GLU A 331 -28.66 11.86 3.99
CA GLU A 331 -27.95 12.51 2.87
C GLU A 331 -26.49 12.79 3.24
N THR A 332 -25.56 12.48 2.34
CA THR A 332 -24.12 12.73 2.54
C THR A 332 -23.54 13.73 1.52
N PRO A 333 -22.48 14.50 1.88
CA PRO A 333 -21.82 15.45 0.96
C PRO A 333 -21.25 14.88 -0.34
N LEU A 334 -21.17 13.55 -0.48
CA LEU A 334 -20.69 12.83 -1.66
C LEU A 334 -21.80 12.07 -2.40
N ASP A 335 -23.06 12.14 -1.96
CA ASP A 335 -24.15 11.36 -2.56
C ASP A 335 -24.34 11.68 -4.03
N GLU A 336 -24.29 12.94 -4.44
CA GLU A 336 -24.42 13.34 -5.86
C GLU A 336 -23.34 12.71 -6.74
N PHE A 337 -22.08 12.82 -6.33
CA PHE A 337 -20.94 12.18 -7.00
C PHE A 337 -21.10 10.65 -7.07
N LEU A 338 -21.54 10.01 -5.99
CA LEU A 338 -21.73 8.56 -5.94
C LEU A 338 -22.93 8.11 -6.78
N ARG A 339 -24.02 8.88 -6.83
CA ARG A 339 -25.19 8.62 -7.68
C ARG A 339 -24.81 8.60 -9.16
N ASP A 340 -24.07 9.61 -9.62
CA ASP A 340 -23.52 9.68 -10.98
C ASP A 340 -22.57 8.50 -11.25
N LYS A 341 -21.52 8.34 -10.43
CA LYS A 341 -20.45 7.35 -10.66
C LYS A 341 -20.90 5.90 -10.60
N MET A 342 -21.99 5.61 -9.89
CA MET A 342 -22.58 4.27 -9.81
C MET A 342 -23.86 4.12 -10.65
N SER A 343 -24.32 5.20 -11.30
CA SER A 343 -25.58 5.24 -12.07
C SER A 343 -26.78 4.69 -11.28
N THR A 344 -26.97 5.20 -10.06
CA THR A 344 -28.03 4.75 -9.13
C THR A 344 -28.49 5.91 -8.24
N ASP A 345 -29.79 5.99 -7.93
CA ASP A 345 -30.31 7.06 -7.05
C ASP A 345 -30.04 6.82 -5.56
N ALA A 346 -29.67 5.59 -5.16
CA ALA A 346 -29.58 5.18 -3.77
C ALA A 346 -28.26 4.42 -3.47
N PRO A 347 -27.08 5.08 -3.51
CA PRO A 347 -25.77 4.42 -3.46
C PRO A 347 -25.52 3.56 -2.21
N TRP A 348 -26.20 3.87 -1.09
CA TRP A 348 -26.07 3.14 0.18
C TRP A 348 -27.12 2.04 0.38
N GLN A 349 -28.25 2.08 -0.32
CA GLN A 349 -29.36 1.14 -0.08
C GLN A 349 -28.96 -0.33 -0.28
N PRO A 350 -28.25 -0.71 -1.36
CA PRO A 350 -27.82 -2.10 -1.55
C PRO A 350 -26.92 -2.65 -0.45
N LEU A 351 -26.29 -1.82 0.39
CA LEU A 351 -25.56 -2.33 1.57
C LEU A 351 -26.46 -2.59 2.76
N ARG A 352 -27.46 -1.74 2.99
CA ARG A 352 -28.43 -1.96 4.08
C ARG A 352 -29.14 -3.30 3.85
N ASP A 353 -29.51 -3.56 2.61
CA ASP A 353 -30.19 -4.79 2.20
C ASP A 353 -29.31 -6.05 2.37
N ASN A 354 -27.99 -5.93 2.23
CA ASN A 354 -27.05 -7.08 2.21
C ASN A 354 -26.22 -7.27 3.50
N HIS A 355 -26.30 -6.36 4.48
CA HIS A 355 -25.52 -6.46 5.72
C HIS A 355 -26.40 -6.39 6.97
N THR A 356 -26.32 -7.41 7.81
CA THR A 356 -27.16 -7.55 9.03
C THR A 356 -26.53 -7.00 10.30
N THR A 357 -25.35 -6.39 10.21
CA THR A 357 -24.56 -5.91 11.36
C THR A 357 -23.84 -4.61 11.00
N LEU A 358 -23.84 -3.64 11.92
CA LEU A 358 -23.23 -2.32 11.78
C LEU A 358 -21.79 -2.40 11.23
N ASP A 359 -20.90 -3.18 11.87
CA ASP A 359 -19.48 -3.25 11.49
C ASP A 359 -19.26 -3.70 10.04
N ARG A 360 -20.07 -4.68 9.57
CA ARG A 360 -20.01 -5.15 8.18
C ARG A 360 -20.54 -4.11 7.20
N PHE A 361 -21.59 -3.39 7.58
CA PHE A 361 -22.14 -2.30 6.80
C PHE A 361 -21.14 -1.14 6.66
N VAL A 362 -20.58 -0.65 7.78
CA VAL A 362 -19.58 0.43 7.80
C VAL A 362 -18.34 0.04 7.00
N ARG A 363 -17.83 -1.18 7.17
CA ARG A 363 -16.73 -1.70 6.33
C ARG A 363 -17.09 -1.66 4.85
N ALA A 364 -18.26 -2.15 4.47
CA ALA A 364 -18.69 -2.15 3.08
C ALA A 364 -18.92 -0.72 2.53
N CYS A 365 -19.27 0.25 3.37
CA CYS A 365 -19.28 1.68 3.01
C CYS A 365 -17.88 2.20 2.68
N HIS A 366 -16.87 1.90 3.51
CA HIS A 366 -15.46 2.20 3.19
C HIS A 366 -14.95 1.41 1.97
N GLU A 367 -15.45 0.22 1.69
CA GLU A 367 -15.12 -0.53 0.47
C GLU A 367 -15.77 0.07 -0.79
N ARG A 368 -16.93 0.74 -0.66
CA ARG A 368 -17.52 1.57 -1.73
C ARG A 368 -16.73 2.86 -1.91
N LEU A 369 -16.55 3.64 -0.86
CA LEU A 369 -15.77 4.87 -0.87
C LEU A 369 -14.28 4.53 -0.66
N ASP A 370 -13.76 3.67 -1.55
CA ASP A 370 -12.36 3.27 -1.48
C ASP A 370 -11.42 4.37 -2.00
N GLY A 371 -10.11 4.20 -1.80
CA GLY A 371 -9.12 5.16 -2.26
C GLY A 371 -9.22 5.52 -3.76
N LEU A 372 -9.79 4.66 -4.62
CA LEU A 372 -10.03 5.02 -6.02
C LEU A 372 -11.20 5.98 -6.14
N ARG A 373 -12.32 5.72 -5.45
CA ARG A 373 -13.48 6.62 -5.45
C ARG A 373 -13.15 7.96 -4.80
N ILE A 374 -12.34 7.98 -3.73
CA ILE A 374 -11.82 9.21 -3.12
C ILE A 374 -11.02 10.03 -4.14
N LEU A 375 -10.05 9.43 -4.84
CA LEU A 375 -9.27 10.15 -5.86
C LEU A 375 -10.12 10.59 -7.07
N GLN A 376 -11.12 9.80 -7.47
CA GLN A 376 -12.06 10.15 -8.54
C GLN A 376 -12.96 11.33 -8.16
N TYR A 377 -13.38 11.42 -6.88
CA TYR A 377 -14.15 12.54 -6.35
C TYR A 377 -13.32 13.83 -6.36
N LEU A 378 -12.12 13.79 -5.77
CA LEU A 378 -11.20 14.94 -5.75
C LEU A 378 -10.87 15.45 -7.16
N LYS A 379 -10.68 14.54 -8.12
CA LYS A 379 -10.46 14.89 -9.54
C LYS A 379 -11.71 15.38 -10.29
N ALA A 380 -12.91 15.06 -9.83
CA ALA A 380 -14.14 15.60 -10.40
C ALA A 380 -14.34 17.04 -9.91
N GLU A 381 -14.35 17.24 -8.59
CA GLU A 381 -14.54 18.55 -7.94
C GLU A 381 -13.48 19.56 -8.39
N TYR A 382 -12.19 19.17 -8.46
CA TYR A 382 -11.13 20.05 -8.95
C TYR A 382 -11.27 20.40 -10.45
N ARG A 383 -11.91 19.56 -11.27
CA ARG A 383 -12.14 19.90 -12.68
C ARG A 383 -13.22 20.96 -12.84
N GLU A 384 -14.27 20.89 -12.02
CA GLU A 384 -15.36 21.88 -12.02
C GLU A 384 -14.92 23.21 -11.38
N ALA A 385 -14.07 23.14 -10.33
CA ALA A 385 -13.52 24.30 -9.64
C ALA A 385 -12.02 24.11 -9.30
N PRO A 386 -11.10 24.40 -10.23
CA PRO A 386 -9.66 24.33 -9.98
C PRO A 386 -9.22 25.31 -8.87
N THR A 387 -8.35 24.84 -7.98
CA THR A 387 -7.78 25.63 -6.88
C THR A 387 -6.32 26.01 -7.14
N ASP A 388 -5.90 27.18 -6.68
CA ASP A 388 -4.50 27.61 -6.71
C ASP A 388 -3.69 26.81 -5.68
N ASP A 389 -2.63 26.13 -6.11
CA ASP A 389 -1.77 25.31 -5.25
C ASP A 389 -1.17 26.12 -4.08
N ARG A 390 -0.78 27.38 -4.35
CA ARG A 390 -0.18 28.26 -3.36
C ARG A 390 -1.19 28.63 -2.27
N ALA A 391 -2.37 29.14 -2.65
CA ALA A 391 -3.44 29.45 -1.71
C ALA A 391 -3.87 28.21 -0.91
N THR A 392 -4.00 27.06 -1.58
CA THR A 392 -4.37 25.78 -0.96
C THR A 392 -3.34 25.32 0.10
N LEU A 393 -2.05 25.50 -0.16
CA LEU A 393 -0.99 25.16 0.78
C LEU A 393 -0.91 26.15 1.97
N ILE A 394 -1.07 27.45 1.71
CA ILE A 394 -1.20 28.50 2.75
C ILE A 394 -2.30 28.14 3.74
N ASP A 395 -3.49 27.89 3.22
CA ASP A 395 -4.71 27.65 3.98
C ASP A 395 -4.65 26.33 4.77
N TRP A 396 -4.06 25.27 4.19
CA TRP A 396 -3.79 24.04 4.94
C TRP A 396 -2.79 24.27 6.09
N LEU A 397 -1.72 25.03 5.87
CA LEU A 397 -0.73 25.34 6.90
C LEU A 397 -1.33 26.20 8.04
N ASP A 398 -2.18 27.17 7.71
CA ASP A 398 -2.85 28.02 8.70
C ASP A 398 -3.86 27.23 9.55
N ARG A 399 -4.59 26.27 8.96
CA ARG A 399 -5.58 25.45 9.66
C ARG A 399 -4.99 24.27 10.43
N TYR A 400 -3.95 23.64 9.90
CA TYR A 400 -3.48 22.33 10.38
C TYR A 400 -1.99 22.28 10.72
N GLY A 401 -1.16 23.23 10.27
CA GLY A 401 0.29 23.19 10.49
C GLY A 401 0.71 23.23 11.96
N CYS A 402 -0.08 23.86 12.84
CA CYS A 402 0.16 23.91 14.28
C CYS A 402 -0.07 22.57 15.01
N GLN A 403 -0.65 21.56 14.34
CA GLN A 403 -0.94 20.24 14.92
C GLN A 403 0.30 19.33 14.97
N PHE A 404 1.45 19.78 14.45
CA PHE A 404 2.66 18.98 14.31
C PHE A 404 3.84 19.53 15.17
N PRO A 405 3.85 19.25 16.49
CA PRO A 405 4.93 19.64 17.38
C PRO A 405 6.33 19.29 16.87
N GLY A 406 7.23 20.26 16.88
CA GLY A 406 8.60 20.15 16.36
C GLY A 406 8.77 20.57 14.90
N THR A 407 7.72 21.04 14.23
CA THR A 407 7.78 21.58 12.84
C THR A 407 7.44 23.07 12.74
N GLU A 408 7.08 23.72 13.86
CA GLU A 408 6.45 25.04 13.91
C GLU A 408 7.32 26.13 13.27
N THR A 409 8.65 26.08 13.48
CA THR A 409 9.59 27.06 12.94
C THR A 409 9.69 26.96 11.42
N GLU A 410 9.92 25.76 10.90
CA GLU A 410 10.04 25.51 9.46
C GLU A 410 8.68 25.68 8.75
N ALA A 411 7.57 25.26 9.36
CA ALA A 411 6.22 25.50 8.84
C ALA A 411 5.91 27.00 8.74
N SER A 412 6.26 27.78 9.77
CA SER A 412 6.10 29.26 9.75
C SER A 412 6.98 29.93 8.68
N ARG A 413 8.21 29.43 8.47
CA ARG A 413 9.10 29.89 7.37
C ARG A 413 8.53 29.58 6.00
N VAL A 414 8.03 28.36 5.79
CA VAL A 414 7.34 27.96 4.55
C VAL A 414 6.07 28.77 4.33
N ARG A 415 5.30 29.02 5.39
CA ARG A 415 4.07 29.81 5.33
C ARG A 415 4.34 31.28 4.96
N ALA A 416 5.36 31.90 5.53
CA ALA A 416 5.79 33.27 5.19
C ALA A 416 6.38 33.36 3.77
N LEU A 417 7.12 32.35 3.33
CA LEU A 417 7.65 32.23 1.97
C LEU A 417 6.54 32.30 0.90
N LEU A 418 5.36 31.75 1.22
CA LEU A 418 4.21 31.72 0.33
C LEU A 418 3.37 33.01 0.34
N ASP A 419 3.60 33.97 1.25
CA ASP A 419 2.84 35.25 1.25
C ASP A 419 3.10 36.11 0.01
N GLU A 420 4.28 35.96 -0.62
CA GLU A 420 4.71 36.79 -1.75
C GLU A 420 4.94 36.02 -3.06
N ARG A 421 5.12 34.69 -3.02
CA ARG A 421 5.54 33.88 -4.18
C ARG A 421 4.67 32.65 -4.42
N VAL A 422 4.47 32.32 -5.70
CA VAL A 422 3.86 31.05 -6.15
C VAL A 422 4.91 29.93 -6.22
N LEU A 423 4.47 28.67 -6.14
CA LEU A 423 5.37 27.50 -6.14
C LEU A 423 6.28 27.43 -7.38
N ALA A 424 5.82 27.94 -8.53
CA ALA A 424 6.59 27.99 -9.76
C ALA A 424 7.88 28.83 -9.63
N ASP A 425 7.82 29.94 -8.89
CA ASP A 425 8.91 30.92 -8.75
C ASP A 425 9.91 30.58 -7.64
N LEU A 426 9.60 29.56 -6.81
CA LEU A 426 10.46 29.12 -5.72
C LEU A 426 11.75 28.49 -6.24
N SER A 427 12.87 28.69 -5.54
CA SER A 427 14.11 27.98 -5.80
C SER A 427 14.03 26.50 -5.38
N ILE A 428 14.98 25.68 -5.85
CA ILE A 428 15.10 24.26 -5.46
C ILE A 428 15.22 24.11 -3.92
N SER A 429 15.98 24.97 -3.26
CA SER A 429 16.16 24.94 -1.79
C SER A 429 14.85 25.25 -1.04
N GLU A 430 14.04 26.14 -1.58
CA GLU A 430 12.75 26.55 -1.03
C GLU A 430 11.68 25.46 -1.23
N LEU A 431 11.59 24.87 -2.42
CA LEU A 431 10.75 23.70 -2.67
C LEU A 431 11.15 22.50 -1.79
N ASP A 432 12.45 22.27 -1.60
CA ASP A 432 12.92 21.22 -0.68
C ASP A 432 12.60 21.55 0.79
N ALA A 433 12.56 22.83 1.18
CA ALA A 433 12.08 23.22 2.52
C ALA A 433 10.61 22.84 2.72
N ILE A 434 9.73 23.10 1.75
CA ILE A 434 8.33 22.66 1.77
C ILE A 434 8.26 21.14 1.90
N ARG A 435 8.95 20.40 1.02
CA ARG A 435 8.99 18.94 1.02
C ARG A 435 9.43 18.35 2.36
N ARG A 436 10.48 18.90 2.99
CA ARG A 436 11.00 18.46 4.29
C ARG A 436 9.98 18.66 5.41
N VAL A 437 9.27 19.79 5.44
CA VAL A 437 8.21 20.04 6.44
C VAL A 437 7.07 19.05 6.27
N LEU A 438 6.54 18.90 5.06
CA LEU A 438 5.45 17.95 4.79
C LEU A 438 5.86 16.50 5.09
N PHE A 439 7.12 16.13 4.86
CA PHE A 439 7.67 14.83 5.24
C PHE A 439 7.74 14.63 6.76
N GLN A 440 8.15 15.64 7.54
CA GLN A 440 8.15 15.56 9.00
C GLN A 440 6.73 15.43 9.58
N MET A 441 5.76 16.14 8.99
CA MET A 441 4.34 16.04 9.35
C MET A 441 3.77 14.66 9.01
N GLU A 442 4.07 14.13 7.82
CA GLU A 442 3.64 12.79 7.39
C GLU A 442 4.27 11.69 8.28
N ASP A 443 5.57 11.82 8.58
CA ASP A 443 6.30 10.93 9.49
C ASP A 443 5.65 10.85 10.87
N ARG A 444 5.05 11.95 11.34
CA ARG A 444 4.34 11.98 12.62
C ARG A 444 3.10 11.09 12.58
N TYR A 445 2.18 11.33 11.63
CA TYR A 445 0.98 10.50 11.47
C TYR A 445 1.33 9.02 11.27
N ARG A 446 2.36 8.72 10.45
CA ARG A 446 2.82 7.34 10.23
C ARG A 446 3.30 6.64 11.50
N ARG A 447 3.81 7.37 12.51
CA ARG A 447 4.18 6.80 13.81
C ARG A 447 2.97 6.62 14.71
N GLU A 448 2.07 7.60 14.73
CA GLU A 448 0.88 7.61 15.59
C GLU A 448 -0.08 6.47 15.17
N ASP A 449 -0.40 6.32 13.88
CA ASP A 449 -1.19 5.20 13.36
C ASP A 449 -0.60 3.82 13.68
N ASP A 450 0.73 3.65 13.51
CA ASP A 450 1.42 2.40 13.85
C ASP A 450 1.40 2.09 15.36
N LEU A 451 1.13 3.07 16.24
CA LEU A 451 1.06 2.91 17.70
C LEU A 451 -0.35 2.71 18.25
N GLU A 452 -1.38 3.22 17.57
CA GLU A 452 -2.77 3.27 18.09
C GLU A 452 -3.58 1.97 17.93
N GLY A 453 -3.05 0.97 17.21
CA GLY A 453 -3.67 -0.37 17.07
C GLY A 453 -2.70 -1.53 17.13
#